data_AF-B1L3U3-F1
#
_entry.id   AF-B1L3U3-F1
#
_cell.length_a   1.000
_cell.length_b   1.000
_cell.length_c   1.000
_cell.angle_alpha   90.00
_cell.angle_beta   90.00
_cell.angle_gamma   90.00
#
_symmetry.space_group_name_H-M   'P 1'
#
loop_
_entity.id
_entity.type
_entity.pdbx_description
1 polymer ?
#
loop_
_entity_poly.entity_id
_entity_poly.type
_entity_poly.pdbx_seq_one_letter_code
_entity_poly.pdbx_strand_id
1 'polypeptide(L)'
;MSAADSSLVSALKDLKLGSILSILSDVLSIISVLPILLSLPRMFMRAETPREMLRQMMPGIVPTVLLFAAALAVGIISLYFWFRASNEFKRHDERLGIGKIGAILSIIGTGIIIVSLLILFAFLPQMISMIGSAIEMPPGVTDETIGRQFAMRFLSLIPIVVVMLIGALIYLVGWILYGVMVMRLGEVQGLNPDFKYAGILMIAGTLLSLIGNLAIIGLVLELVSLIMILVYSDMSIKSLTSS
;
A
#
# COMPACT_ATOMS: atom_id res chain seq x y z
N MET A 1 -30.96 14.99 17.12
CA MET A 1 -30.16 14.49 15.98
C MET A 1 -31.00 14.45 14.71
N SER A 2 -30.65 15.29 13.73
CA SER A 2 -31.34 15.30 12.43
C SER A 2 -30.96 14.09 11.57
N ALA A 3 -31.71 13.81 10.50
CA ALA A 3 -31.33 12.77 9.53
C ALA A 3 -29.99 13.06 8.83
N ALA A 4 -29.60 14.34 8.73
CA ALA A 4 -28.30 14.73 8.19
C ALA A 4 -27.16 14.38 9.16
N ASP A 5 -27.34 14.64 10.46
CA ASP A 5 -26.35 14.33 11.49
C ASP A 5 -26.14 12.82 11.65
N SER A 6 -27.22 12.03 11.57
CA SER A 6 -27.13 10.58 11.67
C SER A 6 -26.31 9.96 10.54
N SER A 7 -26.47 10.47 9.32
CA SER A 7 -25.68 10.03 8.16
C SER A 7 -24.22 10.50 8.24
N LEU A 8 -23.93 11.71 8.73
CA LEU A 8 -22.55 12.15 9.01
C LEU A 8 -21.87 11.26 10.05
N VAL A 9 -22.56 10.96 11.15
CA VAL A 9 -22.03 10.06 12.19
C VAL A 9 -21.73 8.67 11.62
N SER A 10 -22.58 8.15 10.74
CA SER A 10 -22.30 6.88 10.05
C SER A 10 -21.05 6.97 9.18
N ALA A 11 -20.91 8.03 8.37
CA ALA A 11 -19.76 8.24 7.51
C ALA A 11 -18.45 8.36 8.31
N LEU A 12 -18.47 9.08 9.43
CA LEU A 12 -17.32 9.22 10.34
C LEU A 12 -16.96 7.90 11.03
N LYS A 13 -17.94 7.06 11.39
CA LYS A 13 -17.68 5.73 11.95
C LYS A 13 -16.96 4.84 10.93
N ASP A 14 -17.33 4.95 9.66
CA ASP A 14 -16.69 4.20 8.58
C ASP A 14 -15.29 4.73 8.29
N LEU A 15 -15.11 6.04 8.27
CA LEU A 15 -13.80 6.67 8.11
C LEU A 15 -12.86 6.28 9.27
N LYS A 16 -13.38 6.26 10.51
CA LYS A 16 -12.66 5.81 11.70
C LYS A 16 -12.25 4.35 11.59
N LEU A 17 -13.18 3.46 11.24
CA LEU A 17 -12.90 2.03 11.12
C LEU A 17 -11.91 1.76 9.98
N GLY A 18 -12.08 2.43 8.84
CA GLY A 18 -11.11 2.40 7.74
C GLY A 18 -9.73 2.82 8.21
N SER A 19 -9.61 3.93 8.95
CA SER A 19 -8.31 4.40 9.45
C SER A 19 -7.63 3.37 10.38
N ILE A 20 -8.39 2.74 11.28
CA ILE A 20 -7.87 1.68 12.17
C ILE A 20 -7.37 0.49 11.35
N LEU A 21 -8.15 0.05 10.37
CA LEU A 21 -7.77 -1.08 9.51
C LEU A 21 -6.55 -0.74 8.64
N SER A 22 -6.44 0.48 8.11
CA SER A 22 -5.24 0.93 7.41
C SER A 22 -4.00 0.90 8.31
N ILE A 23 -4.09 1.46 9.51
CA ILE A 23 -2.98 1.44 10.48
C ILE A 23 -2.56 0.00 10.79
N LEU A 24 -3.53 -0.90 11.02
CA LEU A 24 -3.25 -2.31 11.26
C LEU A 24 -2.58 -2.98 10.05
N SER A 25 -3.07 -2.69 8.83
CA SER A 25 -2.48 -3.17 7.58
C SER A 25 -1.03 -2.70 7.42
N ASP A 26 -0.75 -1.43 7.70
CA ASP A 26 0.59 -0.86 7.59
C ASP A 26 1.55 -1.50 8.60
N VAL A 27 1.12 -1.63 9.86
CA VAL A 27 1.91 -2.27 10.92
C VAL A 27 2.19 -3.74 10.57
N LEU A 28 1.20 -4.50 10.11
CA LEU A 28 1.40 -5.89 9.68
C LEU A 28 2.34 -5.98 8.48
N SER A 29 2.23 -5.06 7.52
CA SER A 29 3.12 -4.98 6.35
C SER A 29 4.57 -4.74 6.79
N ILE A 30 4.80 -3.79 7.70
CA ILE A 30 6.13 -3.49 8.24
C ILE A 30 6.70 -4.71 8.97
N ILE A 31 5.92 -5.31 9.88
CA ILE A 31 6.35 -6.51 10.64
C ILE A 31 6.65 -7.68 9.71
N SER A 32 5.93 -7.82 8.59
CA SER A 32 6.16 -8.92 7.64
C SER A 32 7.51 -8.83 6.94
N VAL A 33 7.94 -7.63 6.56
CA VAL A 33 9.15 -7.43 5.73
C VAL A 33 10.39 -7.19 6.59
N LEU A 34 10.24 -6.61 7.78
CA LEU A 34 11.34 -6.22 8.66
C LEU A 34 12.32 -7.36 8.99
N PRO A 35 11.91 -8.59 9.34
CA PRO A 35 12.84 -9.67 9.63
C PRO A 35 13.73 -10.05 8.44
N ILE A 36 13.18 -10.04 7.22
CA ILE A 36 13.95 -10.32 6.01
C ILE A 36 14.97 -9.19 5.80
N LEU A 37 14.55 -7.93 5.89
CA LEU A 37 15.47 -6.79 5.74
C LEU A 37 16.61 -6.80 6.76
N LEU A 38 16.31 -7.10 8.03
CA LEU A 38 17.32 -7.19 9.10
C LEU A 38 18.26 -8.38 8.94
N SER A 39 17.83 -9.44 8.26
CA SER A 39 18.66 -10.63 8.01
C SER A 39 19.49 -10.54 6.73
N LEU A 40 19.11 -9.67 5.76
CA LEU A 40 19.85 -9.50 4.49
C LEU A 40 21.36 -9.29 4.69
N PRO A 41 21.86 -8.37 5.54
CA PRO A 41 23.30 -8.17 5.69
C PRO A 41 24.03 -9.43 6.14
N ARG A 42 23.44 -10.19 7.08
CA ARG A 42 24.02 -11.45 7.57
C ARG A 42 24.03 -12.53 6.49
N MET A 43 22.99 -12.59 5.66
CA MET A 43 22.89 -13.53 4.56
C MET A 43 23.94 -13.24 3.48
N PHE A 44 24.12 -11.97 3.10
CA PHE A 44 25.16 -11.58 2.13
C PHE A 44 26.58 -11.85 2.64
N MET A 45 26.83 -11.77 3.95
CA MET A 45 28.15 -12.07 4.52
C MET A 45 28.43 -13.57 4.68
N ARG A 46 27.39 -14.43 4.73
CA ARG A 46 27.52 -15.86 5.02
C ARG A 46 27.31 -16.77 3.81
N ALA A 47 26.56 -16.33 2.82
CA ALA A 47 26.26 -17.16 1.66
C ALA A 47 27.42 -17.12 0.67
N GLU A 48 28.06 -18.27 0.45
CA GLU A 48 29.11 -18.42 -0.56
C GLU A 48 28.51 -18.55 -1.97
N THR A 49 27.25 -18.98 -2.07
CA THR A 49 26.53 -19.12 -3.33
C THR A 49 25.11 -18.56 -3.27
N PRO A 50 24.55 -18.08 -4.40
CA PRO A 50 23.15 -17.62 -4.47
C PRO A 50 22.12 -18.68 -4.04
N ARG A 51 22.42 -19.97 -4.28
CA ARG A 51 21.56 -21.09 -3.89
C ARG A 51 21.50 -21.27 -2.37
N GLU A 52 22.63 -21.08 -1.70
CA GLU A 52 22.70 -21.13 -0.24
C GLU A 52 22.00 -19.92 0.39
N MET A 53 22.18 -18.73 -0.17
CA MET A 53 21.44 -17.52 0.24
C MET A 53 19.93 -17.77 0.18
N LEU A 54 19.43 -18.30 -0.94
CA LEU A 54 18.01 -18.62 -1.10
C LEU A 54 17.53 -19.65 -0.07
N ARG A 55 18.31 -20.71 0.16
CA ARG A 55 17.98 -21.74 1.16
C ARG A 55 17.89 -21.16 2.56
N GLN A 56 18.73 -20.19 2.89
CA GLN A 56 18.68 -19.46 4.17
C GLN A 56 17.47 -18.51 4.25
N MET A 57 17.03 -17.94 3.12
CA MET A 57 15.84 -17.07 3.06
C MET A 57 14.51 -17.83 3.13
N MET A 58 14.44 -19.04 2.55
CA MET A 58 13.20 -19.83 2.40
C MET A 58 12.37 -19.97 3.69
N PRO A 59 12.95 -20.26 4.88
CA PRO A 59 12.20 -20.35 6.13
C PRO A 59 11.52 -19.03 6.53
N GLY A 60 12.09 -17.88 6.15
CA GLY A 60 11.53 -16.55 6.41
C GLY A 60 10.53 -16.08 5.35
N ILE A 61 10.67 -16.54 4.10
CA ILE A 61 9.80 -16.12 2.98
C ILE A 61 8.35 -16.52 3.23
N VAL A 62 8.09 -17.77 3.61
CA VAL A 62 6.71 -18.27 3.80
C VAL A 62 5.92 -17.45 4.84
N PRO A 63 6.41 -17.27 6.09
CA PRO A 63 5.68 -16.46 7.08
C PRO A 63 5.56 -14.99 6.66
N THR A 64 6.58 -14.41 6.01
CA THR A 64 6.49 -13.05 5.47
C THR A 64 5.38 -12.91 4.43
N VAL A 65 5.31 -13.84 3.45
CA VAL A 65 4.29 -13.81 2.41
C VAL A 65 2.89 -13.97 3.00
N LEU A 66 2.71 -14.87 3.98
CA LEU A 66 1.42 -15.05 4.65
C LEU A 66 1.00 -13.80 5.44
N LEU A 67 1.92 -13.20 6.19
CA LEU A 67 1.62 -12.00 6.97
C LEU A 67 1.36 -10.79 6.08
N PHE A 68 2.12 -10.65 4.99
CA PHE A 68 1.90 -9.62 3.99
C PHE A 68 0.55 -9.80 3.26
N ALA A 69 0.17 -11.04 2.94
CA ALA A 69 -1.15 -11.33 2.36
C ALA A 69 -2.29 -10.97 3.34
N ALA A 70 -2.13 -11.26 4.63
CA ALA A 70 -3.07 -10.85 5.66
C ALA A 70 -3.16 -9.33 5.79
N ALA A 71 -2.01 -8.64 5.80
CA ALA A 71 -1.94 -7.18 5.80
C ALA A 71 -2.69 -6.58 4.60
N LEU A 72 -2.47 -7.15 3.43
CA LEU A 72 -3.12 -6.73 2.19
C LEU A 72 -4.63 -6.95 2.22
N ALA A 73 -5.10 -8.08 2.75
CA ALA A 73 -6.53 -8.34 2.92
C ALA A 73 -7.18 -7.30 3.86
N VAL A 74 -6.53 -6.98 4.98
CA VAL A 74 -6.98 -5.92 5.89
C VAL A 74 -6.99 -4.56 5.19
N GLY A 75 -5.98 -4.26 4.37
CA GLY A 75 -5.90 -3.03 3.59
C GLY A 75 -7.02 -2.88 2.57
N ILE A 76 -7.41 -3.96 1.89
CA ILE A 76 -8.57 -3.97 0.97
C ILE A 76 -9.87 -3.70 1.75
N ILE A 77 -10.06 -4.35 2.90
CA ILE A 77 -11.25 -4.12 3.74
C ILE A 77 -11.28 -2.66 4.21
N SER A 78 -10.13 -2.10 4.57
CA SER A 78 -10.02 -0.68 4.87
C SER A 78 -10.52 0.18 3.69
N LEU A 79 -9.98 0.00 2.48
CA LEU A 79 -10.38 0.77 1.29
C LEU A 79 -11.89 0.74 1.04
N TYR A 80 -12.55 -0.38 1.33
CA TYR A 80 -14.00 -0.50 1.26
C TYR A 80 -14.71 0.44 2.27
N PHE A 81 -14.27 0.52 3.52
CA PHE A 81 -14.83 1.44 4.50
C PHE A 81 -14.60 2.90 4.14
N TRP A 82 -13.41 3.23 3.62
CA TRP A 82 -13.13 4.55 3.08
C TRP A 82 -14.08 4.89 1.93
N PHE A 83 -14.31 3.96 1.01
CA PHE A 83 -15.26 4.14 -0.11
C PHE A 83 -16.68 4.40 0.40
N ARG A 84 -17.13 3.62 1.38
CA ARG A 84 -18.45 3.78 2.00
C ARG A 84 -18.59 5.15 2.67
N ALA A 85 -17.60 5.55 3.45
CA ALA A 85 -17.55 6.87 4.09
C ALA A 85 -17.65 8.01 3.07
N SER A 86 -16.83 7.96 2.02
CA SER A 86 -16.82 8.98 0.95
C SER A 86 -18.14 9.08 0.21
N ASN A 87 -18.80 7.95 -0.02
CA ASN A 87 -20.08 7.91 -0.69
C ASN A 87 -21.19 8.55 0.15
N GLU A 88 -21.14 8.39 1.48
CA GLU A 88 -22.03 9.09 2.40
C GLU A 88 -21.71 10.59 2.46
N PHE A 89 -20.43 10.99 2.60
CA PHE A 89 -20.04 12.40 2.62
C PHE A 89 -20.48 13.17 1.36
N LYS A 90 -20.44 12.52 0.18
CA LYS A 90 -20.93 13.11 -1.08
C LYS A 90 -22.40 13.56 -0.98
N ARG A 91 -23.23 12.90 -0.16
CA ARG A 91 -24.65 13.24 -0.01
C ARG A 91 -24.86 14.56 0.73
N HIS A 92 -23.86 15.01 1.50
CA HIS A 92 -23.90 16.24 2.28
C HIS A 92 -23.24 17.39 1.54
N ASP A 93 -22.07 17.13 0.95
CA ASP A 93 -21.37 18.07 0.08
C ASP A 93 -20.80 17.34 -1.13
N GLU A 94 -21.26 17.74 -2.32
CA GLU A 94 -20.82 17.16 -3.59
C GLU A 94 -19.30 17.26 -3.79
N ARG A 95 -18.66 18.28 -3.20
CA ARG A 95 -17.20 18.48 -3.25
C ARG A 95 -16.43 17.37 -2.53
N LEU A 96 -17.06 16.65 -1.60
CA LEU A 96 -16.48 15.49 -0.91
C LEU A 96 -16.58 14.22 -1.76
N GLY A 97 -17.35 14.24 -2.85
CA GLY A 97 -17.42 13.13 -3.81
C GLY A 97 -16.10 12.77 -4.48
N ILE A 98 -15.08 13.65 -4.39
CA ILE A 98 -13.73 13.39 -4.87
C ILE A 98 -13.07 12.19 -4.16
N GLY A 99 -13.40 11.94 -2.88
CA GLY A 99 -12.89 10.78 -2.14
C GLY A 99 -13.42 9.46 -2.68
N LYS A 100 -14.65 9.43 -3.19
CA LYS A 100 -15.23 8.24 -3.83
C LYS A 100 -14.45 7.86 -5.09
N ILE A 101 -14.13 8.85 -5.92
CA ILE A 101 -13.29 8.66 -7.11
C ILE A 101 -11.91 8.18 -6.67
N GLY A 102 -11.35 8.81 -5.63
CA GLY A 102 -10.12 8.39 -4.98
C GLY A 102 -10.09 6.91 -4.62
N ALA A 103 -11.12 6.42 -3.92
CA ALA A 103 -11.24 5.01 -3.54
C ALA A 103 -11.31 4.06 -4.71
N ILE A 104 -12.11 4.39 -5.72
CA ILE A 104 -12.26 3.54 -6.89
C ILE A 104 -10.90 3.40 -7.57
N LEU A 105 -10.17 4.51 -7.75
CA LEU A 105 -8.81 4.48 -8.30
C LEU A 105 -7.87 3.67 -7.41
N SER A 106 -7.86 3.87 -6.09
CA SER A 106 -7.02 3.10 -5.17
C SER A 106 -7.34 1.60 -5.21
N ILE A 107 -8.62 1.20 -5.29
CA ILE A 107 -9.01 -0.21 -5.40
C ILE A 107 -8.53 -0.81 -6.73
N ILE A 108 -8.73 -0.11 -7.85
CA ILE A 108 -8.27 -0.56 -9.17
C ILE A 108 -6.75 -0.67 -9.20
N GLY A 109 -6.04 0.36 -8.72
CA GLY A 109 -4.58 0.39 -8.66
C GLY A 109 -4.02 -0.74 -7.81
N THR A 110 -4.56 -0.94 -6.60
CA THR A 110 -4.21 -2.07 -5.72
C THR A 110 -4.47 -3.41 -6.39
N GLY A 111 -5.60 -3.57 -7.09
CA GLY A 111 -5.90 -4.79 -7.85
C GLY A 111 -4.86 -5.08 -8.94
N ILE A 112 -4.47 -4.06 -9.72
CA ILE A 112 -3.42 -4.19 -10.74
C ILE A 112 -2.08 -4.58 -10.10
N ILE A 113 -1.71 -3.96 -8.98
CA ILE A 113 -0.47 -4.27 -8.25
C ILE A 113 -0.48 -5.73 -7.78
N ILE A 114 -1.58 -6.19 -7.16
CA ILE A 114 -1.71 -7.57 -6.67
C ILE A 114 -1.55 -8.57 -7.81
N VAL A 115 -2.27 -8.38 -8.92
CA VAL A 115 -2.19 -9.28 -10.08
C VAL A 115 -0.76 -9.28 -10.63
N SER A 116 -0.12 -8.12 -10.73
CA SER A 116 1.26 -8.00 -11.19
C SER A 116 2.24 -8.74 -10.26
N LEU A 117 2.08 -8.60 -8.94
CA LEU A 117 2.88 -9.30 -7.94
C LEU A 117 2.69 -10.81 -7.99
N LEU A 118 1.45 -11.29 -8.18
CA LEU A 118 1.17 -12.72 -8.33
C LEU A 118 1.83 -13.30 -9.58
N ILE A 119 1.81 -12.57 -10.69
CA ILE A 119 2.51 -12.96 -11.92
C ILE A 119 4.03 -12.99 -11.65
N LEU A 120 4.62 -11.93 -11.08
CA LEU A 120 6.05 -11.92 -10.75
C LEU A 120 6.44 -13.09 -9.85
N PHE A 121 5.62 -13.41 -8.86
CA PHE A 121 5.84 -14.53 -7.95
C PHE A 121 5.77 -15.88 -8.69
N ALA A 122 4.84 -16.06 -9.62
CA ALA A 122 4.75 -17.26 -10.46
C ALA A 122 5.97 -17.43 -11.40
N PHE A 123 6.58 -16.33 -11.83
CA PHE A 123 7.81 -16.34 -12.64
C PHE A 123 9.09 -16.54 -11.81
N LEU A 124 9.06 -16.28 -10.50
CA LEU A 124 10.24 -16.33 -9.63
C LEU A 124 10.97 -17.70 -9.63
N PRO A 125 10.29 -18.86 -9.51
CA PRO A 125 10.96 -20.16 -9.55
C PRO A 125 11.68 -20.42 -10.87
N GLN A 126 11.12 -19.93 -11.98
CA GLN A 126 11.70 -20.08 -13.31
C GLN A 126 12.96 -19.23 -13.50
N MET A 127 13.02 -18.05 -12.86
CA MET A 127 14.22 -17.22 -12.83
C MET A 127 15.31 -17.84 -11.95
N ILE A 128 14.93 -18.39 -10.79
CA ILE A 128 15.85 -19.03 -9.86
C ILE A 128 16.51 -20.27 -10.49
N SER A 129 15.73 -21.14 -11.13
CA SER A 129 16.26 -22.36 -11.76
C SER A 129 17.27 -22.03 -12.86
N MET A 130 16.99 -20.96 -13.62
CA MET A 130 17.86 -20.49 -14.68
C MET A 130 19.17 -19.91 -14.15
N ILE A 131 19.12 -19.05 -13.13
CA ILE A 131 20.31 -18.52 -12.47
C ILE A 131 21.15 -19.66 -11.89
N GLY A 132 20.51 -20.65 -11.24
CA GLY A 132 21.19 -21.84 -10.75
C GLY A 132 21.96 -22.58 -11.84
N SER A 133 21.32 -22.81 -13.00
CA SER A 133 21.97 -23.48 -14.12
C SER A 133 23.15 -22.70 -14.72
N ALA A 134 23.09 -21.36 -14.73
CA ALA A 134 24.17 -20.52 -15.24
C ALA A 134 25.40 -20.48 -14.32
N ILE A 135 25.21 -20.65 -13.00
CA ILE A 135 26.30 -20.65 -12.01
C ILE A 135 27.05 -21.99 -12.00
N GLU A 136 26.40 -23.10 -12.35
CA GLU A 136 27.00 -24.43 -12.37
C GLU A 136 27.89 -24.67 -13.62
N MET A 137 28.09 -23.67 -14.49
CA MET A 137 28.91 -23.80 -15.70
C MET A 137 30.41 -23.70 -15.42
N PRO A 138 31.24 -24.55 -16.04
CA PRO A 138 32.69 -24.45 -15.93
C PRO A 138 33.18 -23.07 -16.43
N PRO A 139 34.16 -22.44 -15.74
CA PRO A 139 34.74 -21.19 -16.19
C PRO A 139 35.36 -21.34 -17.58
N GLY A 140 34.96 -20.48 -18.51
CA GLY A 140 35.41 -20.49 -19.92
C GLY A 140 34.39 -21.06 -20.92
N VAL A 141 33.30 -21.68 -20.45
CA VAL A 141 32.18 -22.09 -21.29
C VAL A 141 31.15 -20.96 -21.33
N THR A 142 31.18 -20.14 -22.38
CA THR A 142 30.12 -19.15 -22.65
C THR A 142 29.11 -19.78 -23.61
N ASP A 143 27.99 -20.24 -23.08
CA ASP A 143 26.87 -20.65 -23.93
C ASP A 143 26.04 -19.41 -24.28
N GLU A 144 26.27 -18.87 -25.48
CA GLU A 144 25.50 -17.75 -26.04
C GLU A 144 23.99 -18.02 -26.00
N THR A 145 23.56 -19.29 -26.08
CA THR A 145 22.14 -19.64 -26.02
C THR A 145 21.55 -19.38 -24.64
N ILE A 146 22.32 -19.55 -23.57
CA ILE A 146 21.87 -19.36 -22.18
C ILE A 146 21.83 -17.88 -21.84
N GLY A 147 22.82 -17.11 -22.31
CA GLY A 147 22.78 -15.64 -22.26
C GLY A 147 21.57 -15.08 -22.99
N ARG A 148 21.26 -15.59 -24.19
CA ARG A 148 20.10 -15.17 -24.98
C ARG A 148 18.78 -15.55 -24.32
N GLN A 149 18.65 -16.75 -23.77
CA GLN A 149 17.45 -17.14 -23.03
C GLN A 149 17.25 -16.28 -21.78
N PHE A 150 18.33 -15.95 -21.06
CA PHE A 150 18.26 -15.11 -19.86
C PHE A 150 17.79 -13.70 -20.23
N ALA A 151 18.36 -13.11 -21.28
CA ALA A 151 17.95 -11.81 -21.80
C ALA A 151 16.47 -11.82 -22.23
N MET A 152 16.01 -12.84 -22.96
CA MET A 152 14.60 -12.93 -23.37
C MET A 152 13.64 -13.03 -22.19
N ARG A 153 13.99 -13.79 -21.14
CA ARG A 153 13.16 -13.87 -19.93
C ARG A 153 13.16 -12.57 -19.14
N PHE A 154 14.31 -11.91 -19.00
CA PHE A 154 14.37 -10.59 -18.37
C PHE A 154 13.54 -9.56 -19.12
N LEU A 155 13.63 -9.53 -20.45
CA LEU A 155 12.80 -8.66 -21.30
C LEU A 155 11.30 -8.96 -21.14
N SER A 156 10.92 -10.21 -20.91
CA SER A 156 9.51 -10.59 -20.66
C SER A 156 8.95 -10.04 -19.34
N LEU A 157 9.81 -9.58 -18.41
CA LEU A 157 9.37 -8.90 -17.19
C LEU A 157 9.02 -7.43 -17.41
N ILE A 158 9.52 -6.79 -18.48
CA ILE A 158 9.28 -5.36 -18.75
C ILE A 158 7.78 -5.04 -18.80
N PRO A 159 6.92 -5.77 -19.54
CA PRO A 159 5.49 -5.50 -19.55
C PRO A 159 4.85 -5.59 -18.16
N ILE A 160 5.28 -6.55 -17.33
CA ILE A 160 4.74 -6.74 -15.98
C ILE A 160 5.11 -5.55 -15.09
N VAL A 161 6.38 -5.11 -15.14
CA VAL A 161 6.85 -3.94 -14.40
C VAL A 161 6.11 -2.67 -14.86
N VAL A 162 5.90 -2.49 -16.16
CA VAL A 162 5.16 -1.34 -16.71
C VAL A 162 3.72 -1.34 -16.20
N VAL A 163 3.01 -2.47 -16.24
CA VAL A 163 1.64 -2.59 -15.71
C VAL A 163 1.60 -2.32 -14.21
N MET A 164 2.57 -2.84 -13.45
CA MET A 164 2.70 -2.58 -12.01
C MET A 164 2.89 -1.08 -11.71
N LEU A 165 3.74 -0.39 -12.49
CA LEU A 165 3.97 1.06 -12.35
C LEU A 165 2.71 1.86 -12.69
N ILE A 166 1.94 1.45 -13.70
CA ILE A 166 0.63 2.06 -14.01
C ILE A 166 -0.33 1.86 -12.85
N GLY A 167 -0.39 0.65 -12.27
CA GLY A 167 -1.19 0.37 -11.09
C GLY A 167 -0.81 1.24 -9.89
N ALA A 168 0.49 1.40 -9.63
CA ALA A 168 1.02 2.29 -8.59
C ALA A 168 0.66 3.75 -8.83
N LEU A 169 0.72 4.24 -10.07
CA LEU A 169 0.33 5.61 -10.41
C LEU A 169 -1.19 5.83 -10.21
N ILE A 170 -2.02 4.87 -10.63
CA ILE A 170 -3.47 4.93 -10.41
C ILE A 170 -3.79 4.94 -8.90
N TYR A 171 -3.13 4.07 -8.13
CA TYR A 171 -3.27 4.03 -6.67
C TYR A 171 -2.88 5.36 -6.02
N LEU A 172 -1.74 5.93 -6.44
CA LEU A 172 -1.23 7.20 -5.97
C LEU A 172 -2.23 8.34 -6.19
N VAL A 173 -2.73 8.47 -7.42
CA VAL A 173 -3.75 9.49 -7.75
C VAL A 173 -4.98 9.29 -6.87
N GLY A 174 -5.42 8.04 -6.70
CA GLY A 174 -6.52 7.71 -5.80
C GLY A 174 -6.31 8.22 -4.37
N TRP A 175 -5.11 8.00 -3.84
CA TRP A 175 -4.77 8.43 -2.48
C TRP A 175 -4.70 9.96 -2.34
N ILE A 176 -4.15 10.67 -3.33
CA ILE A 176 -4.12 12.14 -3.34
C ILE A 176 -5.54 12.71 -3.32
N LEU A 177 -6.45 12.18 -4.16
CA LEU A 177 -7.85 12.62 -4.19
C LEU A 177 -8.54 12.40 -2.85
N TYR A 178 -8.20 11.31 -2.16
CA TYR A 178 -8.67 11.07 -0.80
C TYR A 178 -8.13 12.08 0.20
N GLY A 179 -6.85 12.41 0.14
CA GLY A 179 -6.26 13.44 0.99
C GLY A 179 -6.94 14.79 0.79
N VAL A 180 -7.30 15.13 -0.45
CA VAL A 180 -8.08 16.34 -0.77
C VAL A 180 -9.48 16.27 -0.16
N MET A 181 -10.16 15.12 -0.19
CA MET A 181 -11.44 14.95 0.49
C MET A 181 -11.30 15.17 2.01
N VAL A 182 -10.32 14.52 2.64
CA VAL A 182 -10.06 14.66 4.09
C VAL A 182 -9.77 16.12 4.42
N MET A 183 -8.99 16.81 3.60
CA MET A 183 -8.70 18.23 3.81
C MET A 183 -9.99 19.07 3.82
N ARG A 184 -10.92 18.77 2.91
CA ARG A 184 -12.22 19.45 2.80
C ARG A 184 -13.19 19.12 3.92
N LEU A 185 -13.04 17.98 4.61
CA LEU A 185 -13.87 17.67 5.79
C LEU A 185 -13.71 18.73 6.88
N GLY A 186 -12.54 19.37 6.99
CA GLY A 186 -12.32 20.48 7.93
C GLY A 186 -13.11 21.76 7.62
N GLU A 187 -13.74 21.84 6.45
CA GLU A 187 -14.58 22.97 6.03
C GLU A 187 -16.07 22.72 6.31
N VAL A 188 -16.46 21.50 6.69
CA VAL A 188 -17.86 21.12 6.95
C VAL A 188 -18.26 21.58 8.35
N GLN A 189 -19.37 22.31 8.45
CA GLN A 189 -19.90 22.78 9.73
C GLN A 189 -20.21 21.60 10.67
N GLY A 190 -19.76 21.70 11.91
CA GLY A 190 -19.95 20.66 12.93
C GLY A 190 -18.88 19.55 12.94
N LEU A 191 -17.95 19.55 11.97
CA LEU A 191 -16.78 18.65 11.98
C LEU A 191 -15.54 19.37 12.54
N ASN A 192 -14.54 18.58 12.94
CA ASN A 192 -13.30 19.13 13.45
C ASN A 192 -12.49 19.80 12.31
N PRO A 193 -12.10 21.10 12.42
CA PRO A 193 -11.35 21.80 11.38
C PRO A 193 -9.95 21.20 11.14
N ASP A 194 -9.39 20.48 12.10
CA ASP A 194 -8.06 19.89 12.01
C ASP A 194 -7.96 18.72 11.02
N PHE A 195 -9.09 18.23 10.51
CA PHE A 195 -9.11 17.34 9.33
C PHE A 195 -8.33 17.92 8.14
N LYS A 196 -8.29 19.26 8.03
CA LYS A 196 -7.48 19.97 7.05
C LYS A 196 -6.00 19.55 7.11
N TYR A 197 -5.42 19.51 8.30
CA TYR A 197 -4.02 19.15 8.50
C TYR A 197 -3.77 17.67 8.23
N ALA A 198 -4.71 16.81 8.64
CA ALA A 198 -4.61 15.38 8.33
C ALA A 198 -4.57 15.16 6.81
N GLY A 199 -5.47 15.79 6.05
CA GLY A 199 -5.48 15.70 4.59
C GLY A 199 -4.19 16.19 3.94
N ILE A 200 -3.61 17.31 4.42
CA ILE A 200 -2.32 17.83 3.94
C ILE A 200 -1.19 16.84 4.22
N LEU A 201 -1.12 16.30 5.43
CA LEU A 201 -0.10 15.31 5.81
C LEU A 201 -0.22 14.03 4.99
N MET A 202 -1.45 13.60 4.69
CA MET A 202 -1.68 12.45 3.82
C MET A 202 -1.09 12.69 2.43
N ILE A 203 -1.43 13.82 1.79
CA ILE A 203 -0.91 14.16 0.45
C ILE A 203 0.61 14.28 0.48
N ALA A 204 1.16 15.01 1.46
CA ALA A 204 2.60 15.19 1.60
C ALA A 204 3.32 13.86 1.84
N GLY A 205 2.79 13.01 2.72
CA GLY A 205 3.30 11.68 3.01
C GLY A 205 3.33 10.82 1.75
N THR A 206 2.20 10.71 1.06
CA THR A 206 2.07 9.98 -0.20
C THR A 206 3.05 10.46 -1.28
N LEU A 207 3.26 11.77 -1.43
CA LEU A 207 4.22 12.31 -2.41
C LEU A 207 5.67 12.04 -2.01
N LEU A 208 6.02 12.21 -0.73
CA LEU A 208 7.37 11.93 -0.22
C LEU A 208 7.71 10.43 -0.28
N SER A 209 6.70 9.56 -0.13
CA SER A 209 6.83 8.10 -0.26
C SER A 209 7.38 7.67 -1.63
N LEU A 210 7.25 8.52 -2.67
CA LEU A 210 7.78 8.25 -4.02
C LEU A 210 9.25 8.63 -4.18
N ILE A 211 9.78 9.47 -3.30
CA ILE A 211 11.12 10.03 -3.44
C ILE A 211 12.09 9.14 -2.67
N GLY A 212 12.60 8.08 -3.31
CA GLY A 212 13.68 7.19 -2.83
C GLY A 212 14.02 7.26 -1.33
N ASN A 213 15.04 8.04 -0.97
CA ASN A 213 15.53 8.13 0.41
C ASN A 213 14.55 8.78 1.41
N LEU A 214 13.59 9.58 0.93
CA LEU A 214 12.54 10.20 1.74
C LEU A 214 11.34 9.28 1.95
N ALA A 215 11.33 8.08 1.36
CA ALA A 215 10.18 7.19 1.42
C ALA A 215 9.76 6.86 2.86
N ILE A 216 10.73 6.67 3.76
CA ILE A 216 10.48 6.40 5.18
C ILE A 216 9.77 7.59 5.85
N ILE A 217 10.18 8.81 5.53
CA ILE A 217 9.55 10.03 6.07
C ILE A 217 8.12 10.11 5.56
N GLY A 218 7.91 9.83 4.26
CA GLY A 218 6.58 9.78 3.66
C GLY A 218 5.64 8.81 4.38
N LEU A 219 6.10 7.57 4.61
CA LEU A 219 5.34 6.54 5.34
C LEU A 219 5.00 6.96 6.78
N VAL A 220 5.93 7.61 7.49
CA VAL A 220 5.68 8.13 8.84
C VAL A 220 4.60 9.21 8.82
N LEU A 221 4.65 10.15 7.87
CA LEU A 221 3.63 11.19 7.74
C LEU A 221 2.26 10.63 7.37
N GLU A 222 2.21 9.61 6.52
CA GLU A 222 0.96 8.91 6.17
C GLU A 222 0.36 8.23 7.41
N LEU A 223 1.17 7.55 8.21
CA LEU A 223 0.73 6.94 9.46
C LEU A 223 0.21 7.99 10.46
N VAL A 224 0.92 9.11 10.61
CA VAL A 224 0.48 10.23 11.47
C VAL A 224 -0.85 10.80 10.98
N SER A 225 -1.02 10.97 9.66
CA SER A 225 -2.27 11.39 9.07
C SER A 225 -3.42 10.43 9.41
N LEU A 226 -3.22 9.11 9.26
CA LEU A 226 -4.23 8.11 9.60
C LEU A 226 -4.64 8.17 11.08
N ILE A 227 -3.67 8.38 11.97
CA ILE A 227 -3.93 8.56 13.42
C ILE A 227 -4.75 9.83 13.66
N MET A 228 -4.43 10.93 12.98
CA MET A 228 -5.19 12.18 13.09
C MET A 228 -6.64 12.00 12.59
N ILE A 229 -6.84 11.34 11.45
CA ILE A 229 -8.18 11.03 10.92
C ILE A 229 -8.98 10.21 11.92
N LEU A 230 -8.37 9.19 12.53
CA LEU A 230 -8.98 8.38 13.59
C LEU A 230 -9.44 9.25 14.78
N VAL A 231 -8.55 10.10 15.31
CA VAL A 231 -8.84 10.96 16.48
C VAL A 231 -9.92 12.00 16.15
N TYR A 232 -9.81 12.67 15.01
CA TYR A 232 -10.75 13.73 14.62
C TYR A 232 -12.12 13.18 14.23
N SER A 233 -12.19 11.96 13.69
CA SER A 233 -13.46 11.26 13.48
C SER A 233 -14.17 11.00 14.80
N ASP A 234 -13.44 10.53 15.82
CA ASP A 234 -14.01 10.27 17.15
C ASP A 234 -14.52 11.54 17.83
N MET A 235 -13.74 12.63 17.78
CA MET A 235 -14.13 13.94 18.32
C MET A 235 -15.38 14.49 17.61
N SER A 236 -15.42 14.41 16.28
CA SER A 236 -16.56 14.91 15.50
C SER A 236 -17.83 14.10 15.75
N ILE A 237 -17.72 12.76 15.88
CA ILE A 237 -18.85 11.90 16.27
C ILE A 237 -19.40 12.34 17.64
N LYS A 238 -18.52 12.52 18.64
CA LYS A 238 -18.93 12.95 19.98
C LYS A 238 -19.68 14.29 19.92
N SER A 239 -19.12 15.29 19.23
CA SER A 239 -19.72 16.62 19.07
C SER A 239 -21.12 16.56 18.43
N LEU A 240 -21.30 15.75 17.39
CA LEU A 240 -22.58 15.63 16.67
C LEU A 240 -23.64 14.84 17.46
N THR A 241 -23.22 13.94 18.35
CA THR A 241 -24.14 13.15 19.19
C THR A 241 -24.49 13.83 20.52
N SER A 242 -23.66 14.77 20.99
CA SER A 242 -23.92 15.54 22.21
C SER A 242 -24.73 16.83 21.96
N SER A 243 -24.96 17.19 20.70
CA SER A 243 -25.76 18.35 20.26
C SER A 243 -27.19 17.94 19.91
#